data_AF-A0A9E6BH56-F1
#
_entry.id   AF-A0A9E6BH56-F1
#
_cell.length_a   1.000
_cell.length_b   1.000
_cell.length_c   1.000
_cell.angle_alpha   90.00
_cell.angle_beta   90.00
_cell.angle_gamma   90.00
#
_symmetry.space_group_name_H-M   'P 1'
#
loop_
_entity.id
_entity.type
_entity.pdbx_description
1 polymer ?
#
loop_
_entity_poly.entity_id
_entity_poly.type
_entity_poly.pdbx_seq_one_letter_code
_entity_poly.pdbx_strand_id
1 'polypeptide(L)'
;MHFEFLVEDLSGKKTLEILVKKIIDKEHTWKIYSYKGIGRIPKGMGEVNDPKKRMLLTQLPKLLNGYGKTFAGYPDTYQAVVIVVTDLDNRVLNDYIRELKDVLEKCRKKPRTEFCLAIEEGEAWFFGDL
;
A
#
# COMPACT_ATOMS: atom_id res chain seq x y z
N MET A 1 -11.48 -14.02 2.34
CA MET A 1 -10.19 -13.43 1.93
C MET A 1 -9.74 -12.40 2.97
N HIS A 2 -8.43 -12.14 3.06
CA HIS A 2 -7.86 -11.08 3.90
C HIS A 2 -7.28 -9.94 3.06
N PHE A 3 -7.52 -8.70 3.48
CA PHE A 3 -7.03 -7.49 2.83
C PHE A 3 -6.13 -6.68 3.76
N GLU A 4 -4.91 -6.41 3.32
CA GLU A 4 -3.93 -5.60 4.05
C GLU A 4 -3.75 -4.27 3.32
N PHE A 5 -4.37 -3.19 3.80
CA PHE A 5 -4.24 -1.86 3.21
C PHE A 5 -3.04 -1.12 3.78
N LEU A 6 -2.14 -0.67 2.91
CA LEU A 6 -1.03 0.22 3.21
C LEU A 6 -1.31 1.57 2.57
N VAL A 7 -1.57 2.58 3.39
CA VAL A 7 -2.04 3.89 2.95
C VAL A 7 -0.99 4.93 3.29
N GLU A 8 -0.70 5.81 2.33
CA GLU A 8 0.29 6.85 2.47
C GLU A 8 0.12 7.71 3.74
N ASP A 9 -1.11 8.12 4.05
CA ASP A 9 -1.41 9.15 5.03
C ASP A 9 -2.56 8.74 5.99
N LEU A 10 -2.92 9.68 6.87
CA LEU A 10 -3.98 9.48 7.86
C LEU A 10 -5.39 9.73 7.30
N SER A 11 -5.54 10.70 6.40
CA SER A 11 -6.82 11.05 5.77
C SER A 11 -7.33 9.91 4.89
N GLY A 12 -6.50 9.35 4.02
CA GLY A 12 -6.81 8.17 3.21
C GLY A 12 -7.18 6.96 4.07
N LYS A 13 -6.49 6.76 5.20
CA LYS A 13 -6.88 5.71 6.17
C LYS A 13 -8.29 5.96 6.72
N LYS A 14 -8.62 7.19 7.11
CA LYS A 14 -9.95 7.53 7.63
C LYS A 14 -11.04 7.30 6.59
N THR A 15 -10.78 7.66 5.35
CA THR A 15 -11.67 7.39 4.22
C THR A 15 -11.88 5.88 4.04
N LEU A 16 -10.81 5.08 3.99
CA LEU A 16 -10.92 3.62 3.83
C LEU A 16 -11.60 2.94 5.03
N GLU A 17 -11.39 3.41 6.26
CA GLU A 17 -12.09 2.91 7.46
C GLU A 17 -13.63 3.02 7.34
N ILE A 18 -14.12 3.97 6.53
CA ILE A 18 -15.55 4.18 6.23
C ILE A 18 -15.95 3.38 4.98
N LEU A 19 -15.20 3.48 3.89
CA LEU A 19 -15.57 2.88 2.60
C LEU A 19 -15.47 1.36 2.60
N VAL A 20 -14.40 0.80 3.16
CA VAL A 20 -14.16 -0.65 3.14
C VAL A 20 -15.31 -1.40 3.83
N LYS A 21 -15.88 -0.86 4.90
CA LYS A 21 -17.04 -1.44 5.59
C LYS A 21 -18.30 -1.53 4.73
N LYS A 22 -18.41 -0.70 3.70
CA LYS A 22 -19.57 -0.64 2.79
C LYS A 22 -19.37 -1.48 1.54
N ILE A 23 -18.12 -1.81 1.21
CA ILE A 23 -17.75 -2.50 -0.03
C ILE A 23 -17.38 -3.97 0.24
N ILE A 24 -16.78 -4.26 1.40
CA ILE A 24 -16.32 -5.60 1.75
C ILE A 24 -17.31 -6.25 2.73
N ASP A 25 -17.80 -7.41 2.34
CA ASP A 25 -18.76 -8.21 3.11
C ASP A 25 -18.13 -8.79 4.39
N LYS A 26 -18.99 -9.17 5.35
CA LYS A 26 -18.57 -9.64 6.69
C LYS A 26 -17.78 -10.95 6.68
N GLU A 27 -17.82 -11.71 5.58
CA GLU A 27 -17.05 -12.95 5.40
C GLU A 27 -15.56 -12.70 5.13
N HIS A 28 -15.17 -11.44 4.94
CA HIS A 28 -13.81 -11.04 4.67
C HIS A 28 -13.26 -10.20 5.80
N THR A 29 -11.94 -10.23 5.95
CA THR A 29 -11.24 -9.49 7.00
C THR A 29 -10.31 -8.48 6.37
N TRP A 30 -10.12 -7.34 7.03
CA TRP A 30 -9.20 -6.32 6.55
C TRP A 30 -8.47 -5.61 7.69
N LYS A 31 -7.30 -5.07 7.38
CA LYS A 31 -6.56 -4.15 8.24
C LYS A 31 -6.08 -2.96 7.43
N ILE A 32 -6.01 -1.79 8.07
CA ILE A 32 -5.63 -0.54 7.42
C ILE A 32 -4.51 0.14 8.21
N TYR A 33 -3.35 0.25 7.58
CA TYR A 33 -2.16 0.88 8.11
C TYR A 33 -1.89 2.19 7.38
N SER A 34 -1.84 3.30 8.13
CA SER A 34 -1.42 4.60 7.63
C SER A 34 0.05 4.84 7.90
N TYR A 35 0.72 5.50 6.97
CA TYR A 35 2.10 5.92 7.09
C TYR A 35 2.18 7.45 7.24
N LYS A 36 3.40 8.00 7.36
CA LYS A 36 3.62 9.45 7.49
C LYS A 36 4.11 10.03 6.16
N GLY A 37 3.34 9.84 5.08
CA GLY A 37 3.62 10.34 3.73
C GLY A 37 4.33 9.34 2.81
N ILE A 38 4.41 9.69 1.52
CA ILE A 38 4.88 8.80 0.45
C ILE A 38 6.33 8.37 0.62
N GLY A 39 7.26 9.31 0.76
CA GLY A 39 8.70 9.07 0.79
C GLY A 39 9.28 8.73 -0.56
N ARG A 40 10.36 7.95 -0.57
CA ARG A 40 11.02 7.48 -1.79
C ARG A 40 11.41 6.03 -1.64
N ILE A 41 11.32 5.28 -2.73
CA ILE A 41 11.79 3.89 -2.76
C ILE A 41 13.32 3.91 -2.59
N PRO A 42 13.89 3.17 -1.62
CA PRO A 42 15.33 3.14 -1.41
C PRO A 42 16.01 2.37 -2.54
N LYS A 43 17.22 2.80 -2.95
CA LYS A 43 18.00 2.14 -4.02
C LYS A 43 18.53 0.74 -3.64
N GLY A 44 18.30 0.27 -2.40
CA GLY A 44 18.72 -1.04 -1.90
C GLY A 44 17.92 -1.48 -0.67
N MET A 45 18.11 -2.74 -0.23
CA MET A 45 17.39 -3.35 0.91
C MET A 45 18.08 -3.16 2.28
N GLY A 46 18.92 -2.13 2.44
CA GLY A 46 19.63 -1.86 3.70
C GLY A 46 18.75 -1.15 4.74
N GLU A 47 18.95 -1.44 6.03
CA GLU A 47 18.27 -0.71 7.12
C GLU A 47 18.83 0.71 7.26
N VAL A 48 18.05 1.72 6.85
CA VAL A 48 18.42 3.14 7.03
C VAL A 48 17.77 3.68 8.29
N ASN A 49 18.53 3.80 9.40
CA ASN A 49 18.16 4.28 10.75
C ASN A 49 17.75 5.77 10.86
N ASP A 50 16.77 6.24 10.06
CA ASP A 50 16.34 7.66 10.05
C ASP A 50 14.83 7.81 10.38
N PRO A 51 14.37 8.79 11.18
CA PRO A 51 12.94 9.12 11.38
C PRO A 51 12.09 9.29 10.09
N LYS A 52 12.71 9.49 8.92
CA LYS A 52 12.08 9.29 7.59
C LYS A 52 11.55 7.86 7.34
N LYS A 53 11.83 6.92 8.26
CA LYS A 53 11.40 5.52 8.28
C LYS A 53 9.90 5.31 8.34
N ARG A 54 9.06 6.30 8.64
CA ARG A 54 7.59 6.10 8.66
C ARG A 54 6.93 6.40 7.31
N MET A 55 7.70 6.68 6.27
CA MET A 55 7.16 6.89 4.93
C MET A 55 6.93 5.55 4.23
N LEU A 56 5.85 5.46 3.46
CA LEU A 56 5.37 4.20 2.89
C LEU A 56 6.38 3.61 1.90
N LEU A 57 6.82 4.38 0.91
CA LEU A 57 7.74 3.92 -0.14
C LEU A 57 9.12 3.50 0.40
N THR A 58 9.58 4.17 1.45
CA THR A 58 10.85 3.82 2.10
C THR A 58 10.80 2.41 2.67
N GLN A 59 9.64 1.99 3.18
CA GLN A 59 9.45 0.69 3.82
C GLN A 59 8.85 -0.37 2.88
N LEU A 60 8.29 0.04 1.74
CA LEU A 60 7.53 -0.82 0.84
C LEU A 60 8.28 -2.11 0.46
N PRO A 61 9.58 -2.10 0.11
CA PRO A 61 10.30 -3.34 -0.18
C PRO A 61 10.35 -4.30 1.01
N LYS A 62 10.54 -3.79 2.24
CA LYS A 62 10.60 -4.60 3.47
C LYS A 62 9.21 -5.15 3.82
N LEU A 63 8.17 -4.34 3.67
CA LEU A 63 6.78 -4.72 3.93
C LEU A 63 6.32 -5.83 2.98
N LEU A 64 6.51 -5.66 1.66
CA LEU A 64 6.10 -6.66 0.68
C LEU A 64 6.83 -7.99 0.86
N ASN A 65 8.14 -7.98 1.14
CA ASN A 65 8.85 -9.22 1.48
C ASN A 65 8.32 -9.87 2.78
N GLY A 66 7.98 -9.07 3.79
CA GLY A 66 7.37 -9.53 5.03
C GLY A 66 6.01 -10.20 4.78
N TYR A 67 5.12 -9.54 4.04
CA TYR A 67 3.83 -10.09 3.65
C TYR A 67 3.96 -11.34 2.78
N GLY A 68 4.86 -11.35 1.80
CA GLY A 68 5.13 -12.54 0.98
C GLY A 68 5.59 -13.74 1.80
N LYS A 69 6.39 -13.52 2.86
CA LYS A 69 6.77 -14.59 3.80
C LYS A 69 5.57 -15.07 4.62
N THR A 70 4.76 -14.16 5.15
CA THR A 70 3.58 -14.48 5.97
C THR A 70 2.52 -15.21 5.16
N PHE A 71 2.17 -14.70 3.98
CA PHE A 71 1.12 -15.26 3.12
C PHE A 71 1.50 -16.64 2.60
N ALA A 72 2.78 -16.89 2.34
CA ALA A 72 3.26 -18.22 1.96
C ALA A 72 3.14 -19.26 3.09
N GLY A 73 2.83 -18.84 4.33
CA GLY A 73 2.51 -19.74 5.44
C GLY A 73 1.02 -19.99 5.63
N TYR A 74 0.16 -19.34 4.84
CA TYR A 74 -1.29 -19.58 4.88
C TYR A 74 -1.66 -20.85 4.10
N PRO A 75 -2.73 -21.56 4.50
CA PRO A 75 -3.26 -22.66 3.71
C PRO A 75 -3.80 -22.16 2.37
N ASP A 76 -3.81 -23.01 1.34
CA ASP A 76 -4.26 -22.64 -0.02
C ASP A 76 -5.71 -22.15 -0.07
N THR A 77 -6.53 -22.52 0.92
CA THR A 77 -7.92 -22.08 1.09
C THR A 77 -8.04 -20.66 1.64
N TYR A 78 -6.94 -20.07 2.15
CA TYR A 78 -6.93 -18.75 2.75
C TYR A 78 -6.14 -17.76 1.89
N GLN A 79 -6.87 -16.98 1.10
CA GLN A 79 -6.28 -15.95 0.25
C GLN A 79 -6.07 -14.64 1.00
N ALA A 80 -4.94 -13.99 0.75
CA ALA A 80 -4.62 -12.65 1.27
C ALA A 80 -4.02 -11.76 0.17
N VAL A 81 -4.32 -10.46 0.22
CA VAL A 81 -3.81 -9.44 -0.72
C VAL A 81 -3.35 -8.20 0.02
N VAL A 82 -2.25 -7.61 -0.44
CA VAL A 82 -1.80 -6.29 -0.01
C VAL A 82 -2.34 -5.25 -1.00
N ILE A 83 -3.03 -4.24 -0.50
CA ILE A 83 -3.51 -3.10 -1.30
C ILE A 83 -2.69 -1.89 -0.89
N VAL A 84 -1.91 -1.35 -1.81
CA VAL A 84 -1.06 -0.18 -1.57
C VAL A 84 -1.76 1.03 -2.18
N VAL A 85 -2.07 2.02 -1.35
CA VAL A 85 -2.77 3.25 -1.73
C VAL A 85 -1.82 4.43 -1.53
N THR A 86 -1.50 5.14 -2.61
CA THR A 86 -0.62 6.32 -2.60
C THR A 86 -1.12 7.38 -3.55
N ASP A 87 -0.74 8.62 -3.31
CA ASP A 87 -1.05 9.70 -4.23
C ASP A 87 -0.13 9.67 -5.45
N LEU A 88 -0.64 10.16 -6.58
CA LEU A 88 0.18 10.32 -7.78
C LEU A 88 1.11 11.53 -7.66
N ASP A 89 0.73 12.55 -6.89
CA ASP A 89 1.39 13.84 -6.80
C ASP A 89 1.70 14.41 -8.21
N ASN A 90 2.92 14.92 -8.40
CA ASN A 90 3.46 15.41 -9.66
C ASN A 90 4.17 14.30 -10.47
N ARG A 91 3.92 13.01 -10.17
CA ARG A 91 4.60 11.90 -10.87
C ARG A 91 3.85 11.51 -12.14
N VAL A 92 4.59 10.95 -13.08
CA VAL A 92 3.99 10.35 -14.29
C VAL A 92 3.44 8.97 -13.94
N LEU A 93 2.14 8.77 -14.14
CA LEU A 93 1.39 7.55 -13.77
C LEU A 93 2.09 6.26 -14.18
N ASN A 94 2.45 6.14 -15.47
CA ASN A 94 3.04 4.92 -16.01
C ASN A 94 4.42 4.63 -15.41
N ASP A 95 5.24 5.66 -15.21
CA ASP A 95 6.56 5.50 -14.61
C ASP A 95 6.46 5.11 -13.14
N TYR A 96 5.48 5.70 -12.43
CA TYR A 96 5.30 5.41 -11.02
C TYR A 96 4.74 4.00 -10.78
N ILE A 97 3.77 3.56 -11.56
CA ILE A 97 3.29 2.16 -11.54
C ILE A 97 4.44 1.20 -11.85
N ARG A 98 5.29 1.51 -12.83
CA ARG A 98 6.46 0.69 -13.15
C ARG A 98 7.41 0.61 -11.97
N GLU A 99 7.70 1.73 -11.31
CA GLU A 99 8.56 1.78 -10.11
C GLU A 99 8.00 0.88 -8.99
N LEU A 100 6.70 0.95 -8.72
CA LEU A 100 6.02 0.12 -7.70
C LEU A 100 6.06 -1.38 -8.05
N LYS A 101 5.79 -1.73 -9.31
CA LYS A 101 5.87 -3.11 -9.80
C LYS A 101 7.30 -3.65 -9.72
N ASP A 102 8.30 -2.84 -10.05
CA ASP A 102 9.70 -3.23 -9.93
C ASP A 102 10.09 -3.56 -8.47
N VAL A 103 9.50 -2.89 -7.48
CA VAL A 103 9.69 -3.24 -6.07
C VAL A 103 9.09 -4.62 -5.77
N LEU A 104 7.87 -4.89 -6.22
CA LEU A 104 7.22 -6.18 -6.04
C LEU A 104 8.01 -7.31 -6.71
N GLU A 105 8.51 -7.07 -7.93
CA GLU A 105 9.29 -8.04 -8.69
C GLU A 105 10.62 -8.41 -8.01
N LYS A 106 11.22 -7.48 -7.26
CA LYS A 106 12.44 -7.71 -6.48
C LYS A 106 12.20 -8.44 -5.15
N CYS A 107 10.95 -8.73 -4.79
CA CYS A 107 10.63 -9.48 -3.57
C CYS A 107 10.97 -10.97 -3.74
N ARG A 108 11.58 -11.57 -2.71
CA ARG A 108 11.96 -13.00 -2.72
C ARG A 108 10.74 -13.91 -2.78
N LYS A 109 9.70 -13.56 -2.03
CA LYS A 109 8.36 -14.14 -2.13
C LYS A 109 7.42 -12.99 -2.42
N LYS A 110 6.74 -13.04 -3.55
CA LYS A 110 5.84 -11.97 -4.00
C LYS A 110 4.45 -12.22 -3.41
N PRO A 111 3.95 -11.37 -2.49
CA PRO A 111 2.56 -11.43 -2.12
C PRO A 111 1.69 -11.02 -3.32
N ARG A 112 0.41 -11.43 -3.32
CA ARG A 112 -0.58 -10.79 -4.19
C ARG A 112 -0.67 -9.32 -3.78
N THR A 113 -0.47 -8.41 -4.71
CA THR A 113 -0.44 -6.96 -4.43
C THR A 113 -1.12 -6.17 -5.52
N GLU A 114 -2.00 -5.25 -5.11
CA GLU A 114 -2.64 -4.28 -5.98
C GLU A 114 -2.15 -2.87 -5.62
N PHE A 115 -1.80 -2.07 -6.62
CA PHE A 115 -1.38 -0.68 -6.46
C PHE A 115 -2.51 0.24 -6.91
N CYS A 116 -3.04 1.05 -5.98
CA CYS A 116 -4.11 2.01 -6.20
C CYS A 116 -3.54 3.41 -6.08
N LEU A 117 -3.60 4.18 -7.16
CA LEU A 117 -3.08 5.54 -7.20
C LEU A 117 -4.24 6.54 -7.19
N ALA A 118 -4.24 7.45 -6.23
CA ALA A 118 -5.12 8.62 -6.26
C ALA A 118 -4.57 9.62 -7.28
N ILE A 119 -5.28 9.78 -8.41
CA ILE A 119 -4.85 10.61 -9.55
C ILE A 119 -5.10 12.09 -9.26
N GLU A 120 -6.22 12.41 -8.62
CA GLU A 120 -6.50 13.68 -7.93
C GLU A 120 -6.43 13.38 -6.43
N GLU A 121 -5.96 14.33 -5.61
CA GLU A 121 -5.82 14.11 -4.17
C GLU A 121 -7.13 13.57 -3.57
N GLY A 122 -7.06 12.59 -2.67
CA GLY A 122 -8.27 12.02 -2.06
C GLY A 122 -9.17 13.07 -1.39
N GLU A 123 -8.58 14.18 -0.96
CA GLU A 123 -9.25 15.36 -0.45
C GLU A 123 -10.04 16.11 -1.54
N ALA A 124 -9.55 16.20 -2.78
CA ALA A 124 -10.28 16.78 -3.92
C ALA A 124 -11.53 15.98 -4.25
N TRP A 125 -11.48 14.64 -4.15
CA TRP A 125 -12.68 13.80 -4.31
C TRP A 125 -13.70 13.97 -3.17
N PHE A 126 -13.22 14.19 -1.94
CA PHE A 126 -14.09 14.32 -0.77
C PHE A 126 -14.70 15.72 -0.61
N PHE A 127 -13.92 16.76 -0.90
CA PHE A 127 -14.35 18.14 -0.77
C PHE A 127 -14.91 18.74 -2.06
N GLY A 128 -14.70 18.08 -3.20
CA GLY A 128 -15.05 18.61 -4.52
C GLY A 128 -14.13 19.78 -4.85
N ASP A 129 -13.28 19.63 -5.84
CA ASP A 129 -12.64 20.81 -6.43
C ASP A 129 -13.78 21.70 -6.98
N LEU A 130 -13.90 22.93 -6.46
CA LEU A 130 -14.88 23.93 -6.87
C LEU A 130 -14.31 24.79 -8.00
#